data_AF-A0A5B0B5C6-F1
#
_entry.id   AF-A0A5B0B5C6-F1
#
_cell.length_a   1.000
_cell.length_b   1.000
_cell.length_c   1.000
_cell.angle_alpha   90.00
_cell.angle_beta   90.00
_cell.angle_gamma   90.00
#
_symmetry.space_group_name_H-M   'P 1'
#
loop_
_entity.id
_entity.type
_entity.pdbx_description
1 polymer ?
#
loop_
_entity_poly.entity_id
_entity_poly.type
_entity_poly.pdbx_seq_one_letter_code
_entity_poly.pdbx_strand_id
1 'polypeptide(L)'
;MEGLLRRHAPQVLGALVRRYGHFDFAEDAVQEALLAAAGQWPGHGVPDNPRGWLIKVASRRLTDVLRSEEARRLREERVAALTPRDAFTAPPPGAGRAPSEDDTLTLLLLCC
;
A
#
# COMPACT_ATOMS: atom_id res chain seq x y z
N MET A 1 4.33 10.98 30.08
CA MET A 1 4.50 10.52 28.69
C MET A 1 3.27 10.84 27.83
N GLU A 2 2.07 10.38 28.20
CA GLU A 2 0.85 10.58 27.40
C GLU A 2 0.57 12.05 27.02
N GLY A 3 0.68 12.98 27.97
CA GLY A 3 0.48 14.41 27.68
C GLY A 3 1.45 14.99 26.64
N LEU A 4 2.68 14.47 26.55
CA LEU A 4 3.66 14.88 25.54
C LEU A 4 3.24 14.38 24.15
N LEU A 5 2.84 13.12 24.05
CA LEU A 5 2.34 12.50 22.82
C LEU A 5 1.08 13.21 22.31
N ARG A 6 0.10 13.45 23.20
CA ARG A 6 -1.15 14.16 22.89
C ARG A 6 -0.90 15.57 22.34
N ARG A 7 0.12 16.29 22.86
CA ARG A 7 0.50 17.61 22.36
C ARG A 7 1.16 17.57 20.97
N HIS A 8 1.94 16.54 20.69
CA HIS A 8 2.66 16.43 19.41
C HIS A 8 1.82 15.84 18.28
N ALA A 9 0.87 14.94 18.58
CA ALA A 9 0.04 14.27 17.58
C ALA A 9 -0.55 15.22 16.49
N PRO A 10 -1.29 16.30 16.83
CA PRO A 10 -1.84 17.19 15.80
C PRO A 10 -0.78 17.97 15.02
N GLN A 11 0.38 18.24 15.63
CA GLN A 11 1.49 18.95 14.97
C GLN A 11 2.17 18.06 13.92
N VAL A 12 2.36 16.79 14.25
CA VAL A 12 2.94 15.78 13.36
C VAL A 12 1.97 15.49 12.21
N LEU A 13 0.69 15.28 12.52
CA LEU A 13 -0.36 15.08 11.52
C LEU A 13 -0.41 16.25 10.53
N GLY A 14 -0.49 17.49 11.02
CA GLY A 14 -0.51 18.67 10.16
C GLY A 14 0.75 18.80 9.29
N ALA A 15 1.92 18.40 9.79
CA ALA A 15 3.15 18.40 9.00
C ALA A 15 3.12 17.36 7.87
N LEU A 16 2.61 16.15 8.13
CA LEU A 16 2.49 15.11 7.12
C LEU A 16 1.43 15.46 6.07
N VAL A 17 0.24 15.91 6.50
CA VAL A 17 -0.84 16.29 5.59
C VAL A 17 -0.40 17.39 4.64
N ARG A 18 0.27 18.44 5.14
CA ARG A 18 0.82 19.51 4.29
C ARG A 18 1.87 19.04 3.29
N ARG A 19 2.62 17.99 3.63
CA ARG A 19 3.72 17.49 2.79
C ARG A 19 3.27 16.46 1.76
N TYR A 20 2.34 15.59 2.13
CA TYR A 20 1.96 14.42 1.34
C TYR A 20 0.53 14.48 0.78
N GLY A 21 -0.34 15.33 1.31
CA GLY A 21 -1.69 15.54 0.78
C GLY A 21 -2.72 14.45 1.08
N HIS A 22 -2.32 13.35 1.72
CA HIS A 22 -3.21 12.23 2.06
C HIS A 22 -3.50 12.21 3.56
N PHE A 23 -4.71 12.63 3.96
CA PHE A 23 -5.08 12.71 5.38
C PHE A 23 -5.13 11.32 6.04
N ASP A 24 -5.86 10.38 5.45
CA ASP A 24 -6.10 9.05 6.03
C ASP A 24 -4.78 8.31 6.26
N PHE A 25 -3.94 8.21 5.23
CA PHE A 25 -2.62 7.58 5.37
C PHE A 25 -1.70 8.33 6.35
N ALA A 26 -1.82 9.66 6.45
CA ALA A 26 -1.04 10.42 7.41
C ALA A 26 -1.52 10.19 8.85
N GLU A 27 -2.82 10.06 9.08
CA GLU A 27 -3.40 9.74 10.38
C GLU A 27 -2.90 8.38 10.87
N ASP A 28 -3.03 7.34 10.04
CA ASP A 28 -2.55 5.99 10.36
C ASP A 28 -1.05 5.98 10.66
N ALA A 29 -0.26 6.64 9.82
CA ALA A 29 1.18 6.74 10.03
C ALA A 29 1.56 7.47 11.33
N VAL A 30 0.79 8.47 11.73
CA VAL A 30 0.97 9.15 13.03
C VAL A 30 0.61 8.22 14.18
N GLN A 31 -0.49 7.48 14.09
CA GLN A 31 -0.89 6.52 15.13
C GLN A 31 0.20 5.46 15.34
N GLU A 32 0.73 4.89 14.26
CA GLU A 32 1.86 3.95 14.30
C GLU A 32 3.11 4.56 14.95
N ALA A 33 3.43 5.82 14.64
CA ALA A 33 4.56 6.52 15.28
C ALA A 33 4.33 6.75 16.78
N LEU A 34 3.09 7.04 17.21
CA LEU A 34 2.74 7.20 18.61
C LEU A 34 2.82 5.87 19.37
N LEU A 35 2.38 4.76 18.77
CA LEU A 35 2.53 3.41 19.32
C LEU A 35 4.00 3.02 19.48
N ALA A 36 4.82 3.29 18.46
CA ALA A 36 6.26 3.06 18.52
C ALA A 36 6.92 3.88 19.64
N ALA A 37 6.54 5.16 19.80
CA ALA A 37 7.02 6.00 20.90
C ALA A 37 6.62 5.44 22.27
N ALA A 38 5.34 5.07 22.44
CA ALA A 38 4.81 4.52 23.68
C ALA A 38 5.50 3.20 24.08
N GLY A 39 5.89 2.38 23.11
CA GLY A 39 6.65 1.14 23.37
C GLY A 39 8.14 1.37 23.64
N GLN A 40 8.80 2.30 22.93
CA GLN A 40 10.26 2.44 22.97
C GLN A 40 10.75 3.41 24.06
N TRP A 41 10.07 4.54 24.25
CA TRP A 41 10.55 5.61 25.14
C TRP A 41 10.63 5.22 26.61
N PRO A 42 9.76 4.35 27.19
CA PRO A 42 9.91 3.93 28.58
C PRO A 42 11.25 3.26 28.89
N GLY A 43 11.79 2.49 27.94
CA GLY A 43 13.05 1.77 28.12
C GLY A 43 14.29 2.54 27.66
N HIS A 44 14.15 3.41 26.66
CA HIS A 44 15.29 4.09 26.00
C HIS A 44 15.37 5.59 26.33
N GLY A 45 14.41 6.12 27.08
CA GLY A 45 14.25 7.54 27.28
C GLY A 45 13.51 8.24 26.14
N VAL A 46 13.06 9.47 26.42
CA VAL A 46 12.44 10.34 25.42
C VAL A 46 13.55 11.00 24.59
N PRO A 47 13.49 10.98 23.24
CA PRO A 47 14.47 11.65 22.39
C PRO A 47 14.54 13.17 22.65
N ASP A 48 15.70 13.79 22.44
CA ASP A 48 15.90 15.25 22.61
C ASP A 48 14.93 16.10 21.77
N ASN A 49 14.53 15.58 20.60
CA ASN A 49 13.50 16.17 19.76
C ASN A 49 12.36 15.17 19.52
N PRO A 50 11.37 15.08 20.43
CA PRO A 50 10.27 14.12 20.33
C PRO A 50 9.44 14.32 19.06
N ARG A 51 9.14 15.58 18.70
CA ARG A 51 8.38 15.91 17.50
C ARG A 51 9.10 15.51 16.22
N GLY A 52 10.39 15.82 16.12
CA GLY A 52 11.22 15.44 14.98
C GLY A 52 11.33 13.92 14.83
N TRP A 53 11.46 13.20 15.94
CA TRP A 53 11.44 11.74 15.96
C TRP A 53 10.11 11.20 15.43
N LEU A 54 8.97 11.72 15.92
CA LEU A 54 7.64 11.31 15.46
C LEU A 54 7.43 11.60 13.97
N ILE A 55 7.81 12.78 13.48
CA ILE A 55 7.75 13.12 12.05
C ILE A 55 8.56 12.13 11.23
N LYS A 56 9.77 11.78 11.69
CA LYS A 56 10.66 10.85 10.99
C LYS A 56 10.06 9.45 10.90
N VAL A 57 9.54 8.93 12.00
CA VAL A 57 8.91 7.59 12.04
C VAL A 57 7.64 7.57 11.19
N ALA A 58 6.75 8.54 11.36
CA ALA A 58 5.51 8.63 10.59
C ALA A 58 5.78 8.82 9.09
N SER A 59 6.73 9.67 8.71
CA SER A 59 7.08 9.89 7.29
C SER A 59 7.60 8.62 6.61
N ARG A 60 8.36 7.79 7.34
CA ARG A 60 8.83 6.49 6.84
C ARG A 60 7.64 5.55 6.60
N ARG A 61 6.79 5.38 7.61
CA ARG A 61 5.57 4.56 7.50
C ARG A 61 4.68 4.98 6.34
N LEU A 62 4.42 6.29 6.22
CA LEU A 62 3.61 6.82 5.12
C LEU A 62 4.25 6.56 3.75
N THR A 63 5.56 6.75 3.63
CA THR A 63 6.27 6.47 2.37
C THR A 63 6.18 4.98 1.99
N ASP A 64 6.29 4.09 2.97
CA ASP A 64 6.19 2.64 2.76
C ASP A 64 4.78 2.25 2.31
N VAL A 65 3.75 2.82 2.93
CA VAL A 65 2.35 2.62 2.52
C VAL A 65 2.12 3.10 1.08
N LEU A 66 2.50 4.34 0.75
CA LEU A 66 2.31 4.89 -0.59
C LEU A 66 3.03 4.07 -1.67
N ARG A 67 4.22 3.54 -1.37
CA ARG A 67 4.95 2.63 -2.28
C ARG A 67 4.24 1.29 -2.44
N SER A 68 3.70 0.74 -1.35
CA SER A 68 2.93 -0.50 -1.38
C SER A 68 1.65 -0.35 -2.21
N GLU A 69 0.94 0.77 -2.05
CA GLU A 69 -0.27 1.10 -2.81
C GLU A 69 0.02 1.23 -4.31
N GLU A 70 1.08 1.97 -4.67
CA GLU A 70 1.49 2.09 -6.08
C GLU A 70 1.85 0.73 -6.68
N ALA A 71 2.64 -0.07 -5.96
CA ALA A 71 3.03 -1.39 -6.42
C ALA A 71 1.81 -2.32 -6.55
N ARG A 72 0.80 -2.18 -5.68
CA ARG A 72 -0.46 -2.92 -5.78
C ARG A 72 -1.24 -2.52 -7.02
N ARG A 73 -1.40 -1.21 -7.26
CA ARG A 73 -2.12 -0.70 -8.44
C ARG A 73 -1.47 -1.20 -9.74
N LEU A 74 -0.14 -1.13 -9.85
CA LEU A 74 0.58 -1.63 -11.03
C LEU A 74 0.40 -3.14 -11.26
N ARG A 75 0.30 -3.94 -10.19
CA ARG A 75 0.00 -5.38 -10.31
C ARG A 75 -1.43 -5.62 -10.80
N GLU A 76 -2.39 -4.89 -10.25
CA GLU A 76 -3.80 -4.97 -10.66
C GLU A 76 -3.97 -4.56 -12.13
N GLU A 77 -3.35 -3.45 -12.55
CA GLU A 77 -3.34 -3.00 -13.94
C GLU A 77 -2.72 -4.04 -14.88
N ARG A 78 -1.60 -4.67 -14.48
CA ARG A 78 -0.96 -5.72 -15.27
C ARG A 78 -1.85 -6.96 -15.41
N VAL A 79 -2.50 -7.39 -14.33
CA VAL A 79 -3.43 -8.54 -14.38
C VAL A 79 -4.63 -8.20 -15.26
N ALA A 80 -5.21 -7.01 -15.12
CA ALA A 80 -6.32 -6.56 -15.95
C ALA A 80 -5.95 -6.52 -17.45
N ALA A 81 -4.74 -6.07 -17.78
CA ALA A 81 -4.26 -6.04 -19.16
C ALA A 81 -4.03 -7.44 -19.77
N LEU A 82 -3.67 -8.43 -18.95
CA LEU A 82 -3.43 -9.80 -19.39
C LEU A 82 -4.69 -10.68 -19.37
N THR A 83 -5.77 -10.25 -18.73
CA THR A 83 -6.99 -11.04 -18.61
C THR A 83 -7.75 -10.99 -19.95
N PRO A 84 -7.96 -12.14 -20.63
CA PRO A 84 -8.74 -12.19 -21.86
C PRO A 84 -10.16 -11.66 -21.62
N ARG A 85 -10.73 -10.93 -22.58
CA ARG A 85 -12.08 -10.35 -22.46
C ARG A 85 -13.16 -11.40 -22.15
N ASP A 86 -12.95 -12.62 -22.62
CA ASP A 86 -13.91 -13.71 -22.49
C ASP A 86 -13.71 -14.50 -21.18
N ALA A 87 -12.68 -14.18 -20.37
CA ALA A 87 -12.36 -14.90 -19.14
C ALA A 87 -13.47 -14.85 -18.07
N PHE A 88 -14.34 -13.84 -18.13
CA PHE A 88 -15.51 -13.70 -17.26
C PHE A 88 -16.83 -14.04 -17.97
N THR A 89 -16.77 -14.50 -19.23
CA THR A 89 -17.94 -14.91 -19.99
C THR A 89 -18.09 -16.42 -19.88
N ALA A 90 -19.21 -16.87 -19.31
CA ALA A 90 -19.51 -18.31 -19.30
C ALA A 90 -19.68 -18.80 -20.75
N PRO A 91 -19.07 -19.94 -21.13
CA PRO A 91 -19.27 -20.49 -22.46
C PRO A 91 -20.77 -20.78 -22.68
N PRO A 92 -21.27 -20.60 -23.92
CA PRO A 92 -22.68 -20.83 -24.21
C PRO A 92 -23.08 -22.28 -23.88
N PRO A 93 -24.30 -22.51 -23.35
CA PRO A 93 -24.75 -23.85 -23.01
C PRO A 93 -24.73 -24.75 -24.26
N GLY A 94 -23.90 -25.79 -24.23
CA GLY A 94 -23.67 -26.72 -25.35
C GLY A 94 -22.24 -26.75 -25.90
N ALA A 95 -21.37 -25.81 -25.52
CA ALA A 95 -19.97 -25.74 -25.99
C ALA A 95 -18.99 -26.69 -25.27
N GLY A 96 -19.46 -27.58 -24.39
CA GLY A 96 -18.61 -28.43 -23.54
C GLY A 96 -17.91 -29.61 -24.24
N ARG A 97 -17.98 -29.73 -25.57
CA ARG A 97 -17.25 -30.78 -26.30
C ARG A 97 -16.97 -30.39 -27.76
N ALA A 98 -15.91 -29.62 -27.98
CA ALA A 98 -15.24 -29.55 -29.28
C ALA A 98 -14.05 -30.53 -29.31
N PRO A 99 -13.79 -31.23 -30.43
CA PRO A 99 -12.71 -32.20 -30.52
C PRO A 99 -11.35 -31.49 -30.58
N SER A 100 -10.47 -31.77 -29.60
CA SER A 100 -9.01 -31.53 -29.62
C SER A 100 -8.58 -30.29 -30.41
N GLU A 101 -8.64 -29.11 -29.80
CA GLU A 101 -7.99 -27.91 -30.35
C GLU A 101 -6.49 -28.18 -30.52
N ASP A 102 -6.02 -28.03 -31.75
CA ASP A 102 -4.60 -28.13 -32.12
C ASP A 102 -3.92 -26.79 -31.79
N ASP A 103 -3.23 -26.75 -30.64
CA ASP A 103 -2.54 -25.57 -30.09
C ASP A 103 -1.26 -25.16 -30.85
N THR A 104 -0.93 -25.81 -31.98
CA THR A 104 0.26 -25.46 -32.78
C THR A 104 0.26 -24.01 -33.27
N LEU A 105 -0.91 -23.44 -33.57
CA LEU A 105 -1.05 -22.06 -34.02
C LEU A 105 -0.74 -21.04 -32.90
N THR A 106 -1.10 -21.35 -31.66
CA THR A 106 -0.79 -20.52 -30.48
C THR A 106 0.71 -20.52 -30.17
N LEU A 107 1.38 -21.67 -30.35
CA LEU A 107 2.84 -21.79 -30.16
C LEU A 107 3.66 -21.05 -31.23
N LEU A 108 3.17 -20.95 -32.46
CA LEU A 108 3.81 -20.18 -33.53
C LEU A 108 3.78 -18.67 -33.25
N LEU A 109 2.71 -18.16 -32.62
CA LEU A 109 2.54 -16.73 -32.37
C LEU A 109 3.35 -16.18 -31.19
N LEU A 110 3.74 -17.03 -30.23
CA LEU A 110 4.47 -16.62 -29.01
C LEU A 110 5.99 -16.53 -29.20
N CYS A 111 6.51 -16.87 -30.39
CA CYS A 111 7.95 -16.89 -30.70
C CYS A 111 8.43 -15.67 -31.51
N CYS A 112 7.77 -14.51 -31.40
CA CYS A 112 8.25 -13.22 -31.96
C CYS A 112 8.26 -12.15 -30.87
#